data_AF-A0A6P6A117-F1
#
_entry.id   AF-A0A6P6A117-F1
#
_cell.length_a   1.000
_cell.length_b   1.000
_cell.length_c   1.000
_cell.angle_alpha   90.00
_cell.angle_beta   90.00
_cell.angle_gamma   90.00
#
_symmetry.space_group_name_H-M   'P 1'
#
loop_
_entity.id
_entity.type
_entity.pdbx_description
1 polymer ?
#
loop_
_entity_poly.entity_id
_entity_poly.type
_entity_poly.pdbx_seq_one_letter_code
_entity_poly.pdbx_strand_id
1 'polypeptide(L)'
;MSNSFGSSLWMMPFSKYCRADGMYLKHFSGGIRKRHHTYQCEQEEFQSNYSGWPTNIINIEIPSIRGFDSYPLVSDCAQTNLSGMECGLPTQLSFSAREISDGTFFKAIEDYDSDSKRILHQLKKSYHDDPVLNPLTPWDRPPIKNVFCIYGIDSRTEVGYYFAPSGKPYPDNWIITDVIYEIEGSLILRSGNQIEGNPGAASGDETVPYHSLSWCKNWLGPRVNITRAPQSEHDGSDVQVELNVEHHYEEDIVPNMTRSPRVKYITYYEDSESIPGKRTAVWELDKANHRNIVRSPALMRELWLQIWHDIHVDATSNFVTKAKRGPLRDEDCYWDYGKARCAWAEYCEYRYIFGDVHLGQSCRLKNSSADTLLHYL
;
A
#
# COMPACT_ATOMS: atom_id res chain seq x y z
N MET A 1 17.53 -3.24 -4.38
CA MET A 1 17.39 -3.19 -2.90
C MET A 1 18.74 -2.87 -2.33
N SER A 2 18.77 -2.04 -1.31
CA SER A 2 19.96 -1.32 -0.92
C SER A 2 20.82 -2.10 0.06
N ASN A 3 22.14 -2.06 -0.13
CA ASN A 3 23.08 -2.78 0.73
C ASN A 3 23.26 -2.13 2.12
N SER A 4 22.76 -0.89 2.30
CA SER A 4 22.83 -0.13 3.55
C SER A 4 21.47 0.44 3.96
N PHE A 5 21.15 0.32 5.26
CA PHE A 5 19.93 0.87 5.88
C PHE A 5 19.77 2.39 5.71
N GLY A 6 20.85 3.13 5.49
CA GLY A 6 20.79 4.60 5.35
C GLY A 6 20.11 5.08 4.08
N SER A 7 20.11 4.26 3.04
CA SER A 7 19.47 4.60 1.76
C SER A 7 17.96 4.33 1.72
N SER A 8 17.42 3.66 2.75
CA SER A 8 15.99 3.34 2.90
C SER A 8 15.26 4.27 3.88
N LEU A 9 15.91 5.36 4.34
CA LEU A 9 15.32 6.32 5.29
C LEU A 9 13.97 6.90 4.82
N TRP A 10 13.79 7.06 3.50
CA TRP A 10 12.56 7.59 2.90
C TRP A 10 11.43 6.55 2.77
N MET A 11 11.71 5.26 2.99
CA MET A 11 10.73 4.16 2.95
C MET A 11 10.36 3.68 4.36
N MET A 12 10.57 4.51 5.38
CA MET A 12 10.31 4.09 6.74
C MET A 12 8.82 3.90 7.00
N PRO A 13 8.47 2.85 7.75
CA PRO A 13 7.09 2.63 8.18
C PRO A 13 6.67 3.74 9.16
N PHE A 14 5.37 3.98 9.25
CA PHE A 14 4.79 4.75 10.34
C PHE A 14 3.98 3.83 11.24
N SER A 15 3.88 4.19 12.53
CA SER A 15 2.95 3.54 13.45
C SER A 15 1.63 4.32 13.47
N LYS A 16 0.52 3.61 13.40
CA LYS A 16 -0.84 4.17 13.47
C LYS A 16 -1.10 4.97 14.76
N TYR A 17 -0.44 4.60 15.85
CA TYR A 17 -0.74 5.13 17.19
C TYR A 17 0.28 6.18 17.66
N CYS A 18 1.23 6.55 16.79
CA CYS A 18 2.26 7.52 17.11
C CYS A 18 2.08 8.80 16.30
N ARG A 19 1.81 9.92 16.96
CA ARG A 19 1.60 11.23 16.32
C ARG A 19 2.74 12.19 16.62
N ALA A 20 3.02 13.07 15.67
CA ALA A 20 3.93 14.21 15.84
C ALA A 20 3.13 15.52 15.89
N ASP A 21 3.40 16.35 16.89
CA ASP A 21 2.71 17.61 17.10
C ASP A 21 3.21 18.66 16.06
N GLY A 22 2.44 18.85 14.97
CA GLY A 22 2.79 19.79 13.90
C GLY A 22 2.66 21.26 14.33
N MET A 23 3.71 22.06 14.09
CA MET A 23 3.73 23.48 14.48
C MET A 23 2.82 24.36 13.60
N TYR A 24 2.70 24.04 12.29
CA TYR A 24 2.02 24.92 11.34
C TYR A 24 0.53 24.65 11.12
N LEU A 25 0.00 23.46 11.47
CA LEU A 25 -1.46 23.24 11.42
C LEU A 25 -2.21 24.18 12.39
N LYS A 26 -1.55 24.59 13.48
CA LYS A 26 -2.07 25.55 14.47
C LYS A 26 -1.89 27.02 14.06
N HIS A 27 -1.19 27.33 12.98
CA HIS A 27 -1.04 28.72 12.51
C HIS A 27 -2.27 29.26 11.77
N PHE A 28 -3.20 28.40 11.33
CA PHE A 28 -4.54 28.81 10.88
C PHE A 28 -5.54 29.01 12.03
N SER A 29 -5.24 28.48 13.23
CA SER A 29 -6.02 28.63 14.46
C SER A 29 -5.18 29.36 15.51
N GLY A 30 -5.06 30.68 15.34
CA GLY A 30 -4.21 31.59 16.10
C GLY A 30 -3.93 31.21 17.56
N GLY A 31 -2.75 30.63 17.79
CA GLY A 31 -2.28 30.31 19.13
C GLY A 31 -0.82 29.87 19.13
N ILE A 32 0.11 30.82 19.28
CA ILE A 32 1.54 30.54 19.43
C ILE A 32 1.75 29.91 20.82
N ARG A 33 1.95 28.60 20.87
CA ARG A 33 2.60 27.94 22.02
C ARG A 33 3.85 27.23 21.54
N LYS A 34 5.01 27.66 22.04
CA LYS A 34 6.26 26.89 21.98
C LYS A 34 6.06 25.61 22.79
N ARG A 35 5.63 24.53 22.15
CA ARG A 35 5.81 23.16 22.67
C ARG A 35 6.93 22.52 21.85
N HIS A 36 7.87 21.89 22.54
CA HIS A 36 8.89 21.07 21.91
C HIS A 36 8.21 19.96 21.08
N HIS A 37 8.70 19.71 19.88
CA HIS A 37 8.22 18.62 19.02
C HIS A 37 8.34 17.31 19.80
N THR A 38 7.20 16.72 20.16
CA THR A 38 7.18 15.48 20.91
C THR A 38 6.50 14.46 20.02
N TYR A 39 7.27 13.53 19.47
CA TYR A 39 6.75 12.29 18.92
C TYR A 39 6.13 11.53 20.11
N GLN A 40 4.80 11.36 20.10
CA GLN A 40 4.07 10.76 21.20
C GLN A 40 3.22 9.61 20.69
N CYS A 41 3.38 8.45 21.30
CA CYS A 41 2.58 7.27 21.02
C CYS A 41 1.52 7.06 22.11
N GLU A 42 0.37 6.56 21.70
CA GLU A 42 -0.72 6.18 22.60
C GLU A 42 -0.39 4.88 23.35
N GLN A 43 -1.13 4.58 24.44
CA GLN A 43 -0.85 3.38 25.25
C GLN A 43 -1.11 2.07 24.48
N GLU A 44 -2.08 2.09 23.58
CA GLU A 44 -2.48 0.97 22.72
C GLU A 44 -1.31 0.45 21.88
N GLU A 45 -0.43 1.36 21.46
CA GLU A 45 0.80 1.04 20.73
C GLU A 45 1.68 0.03 21.47
N PHE A 46 1.79 0.16 22.78
CA PHE A 46 2.64 -0.67 23.63
C PHE A 46 1.95 -1.96 24.09
N GLN A 47 0.64 -2.04 23.93
CA GLN A 47 -0.16 -3.24 24.23
C GLN A 47 -0.35 -4.12 22.99
N SER A 48 -0.34 -3.53 21.80
CA SER A 48 -0.44 -4.26 20.54
C SER A 48 0.88 -4.95 20.21
N ASN A 49 0.82 -6.20 19.74
CA ASN A 49 2.03 -6.97 19.44
C ASN A 49 2.85 -6.43 18.26
N TYR A 50 2.25 -5.63 17.36
CA TYR A 50 2.87 -5.23 16.10
C TYR A 50 2.56 -3.79 15.64
N SER A 51 2.10 -2.88 16.51
CA SER A 51 1.90 -1.46 16.15
C SER A 51 0.97 -1.22 14.95
N GLY A 52 0.00 -2.11 14.72
CA GLY A 52 -0.88 -2.10 13.55
C GLY A 52 -0.31 -2.73 12.27
N TRP A 53 0.96 -3.15 12.26
CA TRP A 53 1.59 -3.87 11.15
C TRP A 53 1.36 -5.39 11.22
N PRO A 54 1.56 -6.12 10.10
CA PRO A 54 1.39 -7.57 10.12
C PRO A 54 2.42 -8.33 10.96
N THR A 55 3.62 -7.79 11.09
CA THR A 55 4.76 -8.44 11.77
C THR A 55 5.85 -7.41 12.10
N ASN A 56 6.93 -7.87 12.73
CA ASN A 56 8.15 -7.08 12.87
C ASN A 56 8.83 -6.90 11.52
N ILE A 57 9.18 -5.66 11.20
CA ILE A 57 9.65 -5.29 9.86
C ILE A 57 11.11 -5.65 9.67
N ILE A 58 11.93 -5.51 10.70
CA ILE A 58 13.35 -5.86 10.65
C ILE A 58 13.65 -6.88 11.73
N ASN A 59 14.15 -8.04 11.31
CA ASN A 59 14.72 -9.06 12.17
C ASN A 59 16.21 -9.14 11.87
N ILE A 60 17.06 -9.02 12.88
CA ILE A 60 18.52 -8.96 12.69
C ILE A 60 19.21 -9.94 13.60
N GLU A 61 20.13 -10.71 13.03
CA GLU A 61 21.00 -11.60 13.79
C GLU A 61 22.28 -10.85 14.16
N ILE A 62 22.54 -10.70 15.45
CA ILE A 62 23.74 -10.02 15.96
C ILE A 62 24.69 -11.04 16.60
N PRO A 63 25.98 -11.03 16.25
CA PRO A 63 26.97 -11.88 16.88
C PRO A 63 27.14 -11.49 18.35
N SER A 64 27.19 -12.48 19.23
CA SER A 64 27.19 -12.31 20.69
C SER A 64 28.57 -11.96 21.28
N ILE A 65 29.64 -12.01 20.48
CA ILE A 65 30.98 -11.59 20.90
C ILE A 65 31.32 -10.29 20.16
N ARG A 66 31.60 -9.24 20.95
CA ARG A 66 32.19 -7.98 20.48
C ARG A 66 33.64 -8.23 20.04
N GLY A 67 33.82 -8.68 18.81
CA GLY A 67 35.12 -8.78 18.15
C GLY A 67 35.35 -7.56 17.27
N PHE A 68 36.47 -6.86 17.47
CA PHE A 68 37.06 -6.08 16.40
C PHE A 68 37.25 -7.03 15.20
N ASP A 69 36.75 -6.61 14.05
CA ASP A 69 36.76 -7.31 12.77
C ASP A 69 35.67 -8.38 12.52
N SER A 70 35.00 -8.15 11.40
CA SER A 70 34.03 -8.97 10.71
C SER A 70 34.50 -10.43 10.56
N TYR A 71 33.75 -11.35 11.17
CA TYR A 71 33.97 -12.81 11.16
C TYR A 71 35.35 -13.24 11.69
N PRO A 72 35.42 -14.07 12.75
CA PRO A 72 36.65 -14.82 12.97
C PRO A 72 36.84 -15.74 11.75
N LEU A 73 37.93 -15.50 11.00
CA LEU A 73 38.43 -16.48 10.04
C LEU A 73 38.55 -17.81 10.81
N VAL A 74 38.07 -18.91 10.21
CA VAL A 74 38.15 -20.27 10.77
C VAL A 74 39.60 -20.68 11.16
N SER A 75 40.59 -19.88 10.73
CA SER A 75 42.00 -20.01 11.06
C SER A 75 42.40 -19.44 12.44
N ASP A 76 41.65 -18.51 13.03
CA ASP A 76 41.99 -17.89 14.33
C ASP A 76 41.51 -18.68 15.55
N CYS A 77 40.65 -19.68 15.35
CA CYS A 77 40.26 -20.62 16.41
C CYS A 77 41.31 -21.70 16.69
N ALA A 78 42.43 -21.72 15.97
CA ALA A 78 43.41 -22.79 16.07
C ALA A 78 44.66 -22.48 16.93
N GLN A 79 44.85 -21.27 17.46
CA GLN A 79 46.11 -20.93 18.17
C GLN A 79 46.00 -20.10 19.45
N THR A 80 44.83 -20.00 20.08
CA THR A 80 44.73 -19.44 21.44
C THR A 80 44.14 -20.46 22.41
N ASN A 81 44.89 -20.68 23.49
CA ASN A 81 44.72 -21.71 24.49
C ASN A 81 43.27 -21.90 24.96
N LEU A 82 42.86 -23.16 24.99
CA LEU A 82 41.63 -23.69 25.58
C LEU A 82 41.48 -23.32 27.06
N SER A 83 40.83 -22.21 27.37
CA SER A 83 39.98 -22.05 28.56
C SER A 83 39.12 -20.78 28.45
N GLY A 84 37.85 -20.93 28.06
CA GLY A 84 36.80 -19.95 28.39
C GLY A 84 36.23 -19.05 27.28
N MET A 85 36.31 -19.42 25.99
CA MET A 85 35.44 -18.78 24.97
C MET A 85 34.21 -19.65 24.75
N GLU A 86 33.13 -19.35 25.47
CA GLU A 86 31.80 -19.70 25.00
C GLU A 86 31.60 -18.94 23.68
N CYS A 87 31.61 -19.65 22.55
CA CYS A 87 31.05 -19.12 21.32
C CYS A 87 29.58 -18.80 21.61
N GLY A 88 29.30 -17.53 21.90
CA GLY A 88 27.94 -17.10 22.10
C GLY A 88 27.12 -17.44 20.85
N LEU A 89 25.90 -17.92 21.06
CA LEU A 89 24.94 -18.08 19.97
C LEU A 89 24.54 -16.68 19.45
N PRO A 90 24.37 -16.49 18.13
CA PRO A 90 23.86 -15.24 17.60
C PRO A 90 22.50 -14.94 18.23
N THR A 91 22.31 -13.69 18.68
CA THR A 91 21.04 -13.25 19.25
C THR A 91 20.22 -12.60 18.16
N GLN A 92 18.99 -13.07 17.96
CA GLN A 92 18.04 -12.45 17.05
C GLN A 92 17.33 -11.30 17.76
N LEU A 93 17.38 -10.11 17.18
CA LEU A 93 16.59 -8.95 17.59
C LEU A 93 15.52 -8.68 16.53
N SER A 94 14.33 -8.30 16.98
CA SER A 94 13.20 -7.97 16.11
C SER A 94 12.71 -6.56 16.43
N PHE A 95 12.44 -5.78 15.40
CA PHE A 95 12.06 -4.37 15.50
C PHE A 95 10.71 -4.13 14.82
N SER A 96 9.83 -3.48 15.57
CA SER A 96 8.52 -2.99 15.11
C SER A 96 8.64 -1.75 14.22
N ALA A 97 7.54 -1.40 13.56
CA ALA A 97 7.43 -0.16 12.78
C ALA A 97 7.80 1.08 13.59
N ARG A 98 7.32 1.16 14.84
CA ARG A 98 7.63 2.25 15.75
C ARG A 98 9.12 2.36 16.01
N GLU A 99 9.77 1.25 16.36
CA GLU A 99 11.20 1.24 16.72
C GLU A 99 12.12 1.57 15.53
N ILE A 100 11.65 1.34 14.31
CA ILE A 100 12.32 1.81 13.10
C ILE A 100 12.11 3.32 12.92
N SER A 101 10.86 3.77 13.05
CA SER A 101 10.46 5.17 12.83
C SER A 101 11.03 6.15 13.88
N ASP A 102 11.18 5.74 15.14
CA ASP A 102 11.71 6.58 16.24
C ASP A 102 13.24 6.51 16.37
N GLY A 103 13.86 5.64 15.56
CA GLY A 103 15.29 5.44 15.49
C GLY A 103 15.88 4.48 16.53
N THR A 104 15.05 3.79 17.34
CA THR A 104 15.52 2.78 18.30
C THR A 104 16.33 1.69 17.63
N PHE A 105 15.91 1.25 16.44
CA PHE A 105 16.65 0.29 15.61
C PHE A 105 18.10 0.76 15.33
N PHE A 106 18.29 1.97 14.80
CA PHE A 106 19.62 2.48 14.46
C PHE A 106 20.51 2.68 15.68
N LYS A 107 19.94 3.00 16.84
CA LYS A 107 20.69 3.03 18.11
C LYS A 107 21.15 1.64 18.51
N ALA A 108 20.29 0.62 18.34
CA ALA A 108 20.61 -0.75 18.70
C ALA A 108 21.75 -1.33 17.82
N ILE A 109 21.82 -0.92 16.55
CA ILE A 109 22.88 -1.37 15.61
C ILE A 109 24.03 -0.37 15.46
N GLU A 110 24.11 0.66 16.33
CA GLU A 110 25.10 1.74 16.23
C GLU A 110 26.55 1.23 16.31
N ASP A 111 26.79 0.20 17.12
CA ASP A 111 28.10 -0.44 17.28
C ASP A 111 28.48 -1.31 16.05
N TYR A 112 27.50 -1.75 15.26
CA TYR A 112 27.68 -2.69 14.14
C TYR A 112 27.62 -2.02 12.77
N ASP A 113 27.02 -0.83 12.68
CA ASP A 113 26.93 -0.04 11.46
C ASP A 113 27.43 1.38 11.72
N SER A 114 28.59 1.68 11.14
CA SER A 114 29.24 2.99 11.23
C SER A 114 28.37 4.16 10.75
N ASP A 115 27.34 3.90 9.93
CA ASP A 115 26.47 4.92 9.37
C ASP A 115 25.26 5.26 10.25
N SER A 116 24.95 4.43 11.25
CA SER A 116 23.79 4.59 12.13
C SER A 116 23.71 5.97 12.79
N LYS A 117 24.85 6.54 13.21
CA LYS A 117 24.93 7.90 13.77
C LYS A 117 24.48 8.97 12.78
N ARG A 118 24.91 8.86 11.52
CA ARG A 118 24.54 9.79 10.45
C ARG A 118 23.06 9.66 10.12
N ILE A 119 22.54 8.43 10.08
CA ILE A 119 21.14 8.13 9.81
C ILE A 119 20.24 8.68 10.93
N LEU A 120 20.60 8.45 12.19
CA LEU A 120 19.89 9.02 13.34
C LEU A 120 19.83 10.54 13.30
N HIS A 121 20.93 11.19 12.91
CA HIS A 121 20.95 12.63 12.73
C HIS A 121 20.01 13.09 11.61
N GLN A 122 20.02 12.40 10.46
CA GLN A 122 19.14 12.67 9.32
C GLN A 122 17.66 12.44 9.67
N LEU A 123 17.34 11.34 10.35
CA LEU A 123 16.00 11.00 10.82
C LEU A 123 15.45 12.13 11.70
N LYS A 124 16.24 12.54 12.70
CA LYS A 124 15.85 13.62 13.59
C LYS A 124 15.65 14.94 12.82
N LYS A 125 16.65 15.34 12.04
CA LYS A 125 16.66 16.65 11.37
C LYS A 125 15.59 16.79 10.27
N SER A 126 15.40 15.75 9.46
CA SER A 126 14.56 15.81 8.26
C SER A 126 13.13 15.32 8.50
N TYR A 127 12.84 14.60 9.60
CA TYR A 127 11.52 14.05 9.86
C TYR A 127 10.95 14.49 11.22
N HIS A 128 11.67 14.25 12.32
CA HIS A 128 11.14 14.57 13.65
C HIS A 128 11.13 16.07 13.98
N ASP A 129 12.15 16.79 13.54
CA ASP A 129 12.29 18.23 13.72
C ASP A 129 11.70 19.02 12.52
N ASP A 130 11.10 18.36 11.52
CA ASP A 130 10.45 19.03 10.39
C ASP A 130 9.16 19.73 10.88
N PRO A 131 9.06 21.06 10.74
CA PRO A 131 7.91 21.82 11.24
C PRO A 131 6.65 21.70 10.34
N VAL A 132 6.78 21.15 9.14
CA VAL A 132 5.71 21.10 8.12
C VAL A 132 4.94 19.79 8.18
N LEU A 133 5.61 18.66 7.95
CA LEU A 133 4.99 17.34 7.89
C LEU A 133 5.99 16.27 8.29
N ASN A 134 5.63 15.45 9.26
CA ASN A 134 6.35 14.21 9.55
C ASN A 134 5.63 13.04 8.84
N PRO A 135 6.14 12.53 7.70
CA PRO A 135 5.51 11.42 6.99
C PRO A 135 5.61 10.08 7.73
N LEU A 136 6.36 10.02 8.84
CA LEU A 136 6.48 8.84 9.70
C LEU A 136 5.38 8.79 10.78
N THR A 137 4.35 9.61 10.65
CA THR A 137 3.20 9.64 11.54
C THR A 137 1.89 9.69 10.73
N PRO A 138 0.80 9.16 11.28
CA PRO A 138 -0.57 9.36 10.82
C PRO A 138 -0.83 10.81 10.42
N TRP A 139 -1.33 11.00 9.21
CA TRP A 139 -1.70 12.33 8.71
C TRP A 139 -3.20 12.45 8.47
N ASP A 140 -3.70 13.66 8.74
CA ASP A 140 -5.10 14.02 8.52
C ASP A 140 -5.43 14.20 7.04
N ARG A 141 -6.73 14.21 6.72
CA ARG A 141 -7.21 14.46 5.36
C ARG A 141 -6.68 15.81 4.84
N PRO A 142 -6.05 15.85 3.65
CA PRO A 142 -5.53 17.10 3.11
C PRO A 142 -6.67 18.13 2.87
N PRO A 143 -6.41 19.44 3.03
CA PRO A 143 -7.43 20.49 2.95
C PRO A 143 -7.85 20.85 1.50
N ILE A 144 -7.94 19.86 0.60
CA ILE A 144 -8.37 20.02 -0.78
C ILE A 144 -9.82 19.57 -0.99
N LYS A 145 -10.46 20.03 -2.08
CA LYS A 145 -11.87 19.73 -2.39
C LYS A 145 -12.09 18.24 -2.61
N ASN A 146 -11.37 17.67 -3.56
CA ASN A 146 -11.53 16.29 -4.01
C ASN A 146 -10.27 15.51 -3.70
N VAL A 147 -10.42 14.37 -3.01
CA VAL A 147 -9.33 13.44 -2.72
C VAL A 147 -9.70 12.10 -3.33
N PHE A 148 -8.87 11.60 -4.24
CA PHE A 148 -8.99 10.24 -4.78
C PHE A 148 -7.74 9.47 -4.38
N CYS A 149 -7.92 8.40 -3.64
CA CYS A 149 -6.87 7.47 -3.27
C CYS A 149 -7.07 6.18 -4.05
N ILE A 150 -6.09 5.80 -4.87
CA ILE A 150 -6.24 4.69 -5.81
C ILE A 150 -5.02 3.80 -5.69
N TYR A 151 -5.23 2.52 -5.41
CA TYR A 151 -4.13 1.57 -5.23
C TYR A 151 -4.53 0.13 -5.59
N GLY A 152 -3.51 -0.69 -5.80
CA GLY A 152 -3.68 -2.13 -6.02
C GLY A 152 -3.74 -2.90 -4.71
N ILE A 153 -4.46 -4.02 -4.70
CA ILE A 153 -4.55 -4.93 -3.55
C ILE A 153 -4.38 -6.39 -3.96
N ASP A 154 -4.32 -7.26 -2.95
CA ASP A 154 -4.28 -8.71 -3.04
C ASP A 154 -3.05 -9.28 -3.77
N SER A 155 -1.99 -8.50 -3.95
CA SER A 155 -0.74 -8.98 -4.54
C SER A 155 0.26 -9.39 -3.45
N ARG A 156 1.12 -10.37 -3.74
CA ARG A 156 2.15 -10.84 -2.81
C ARG A 156 3.10 -9.68 -2.49
N THR A 157 3.09 -9.18 -1.26
CA THR A 157 3.79 -7.93 -0.91
C THR A 157 4.76 -8.12 0.25
N GLU A 158 5.92 -7.49 0.16
CA GLU A 158 6.98 -7.55 1.19
C GLU A 158 6.58 -6.73 2.42
N VAL A 159 6.58 -7.35 3.60
CA VAL A 159 6.17 -6.72 4.88
C VAL A 159 7.24 -6.77 5.97
N GLY A 160 8.29 -7.57 5.77
CA GLY A 160 9.40 -7.64 6.71
C GLY A 160 10.59 -8.38 6.14
N TYR A 161 11.73 -8.25 6.81
CA TYR A 161 13.04 -8.71 6.33
C TYR A 161 13.85 -9.34 7.45
N TYR A 162 14.63 -10.36 7.10
CA TYR A 162 15.66 -10.93 7.97
C TYR A 162 17.04 -10.53 7.46
N PHE A 163 17.86 -9.99 8.35
CA PHE A 163 19.20 -9.53 8.08
C PHE A 163 20.22 -10.30 8.91
N ALA A 164 21.37 -10.58 8.30
CA ALA A 164 22.55 -11.11 8.98
C ALA A 164 23.79 -10.33 8.53
N PRO A 165 24.86 -10.30 9.36
CA PRO A 165 26.12 -9.69 8.97
C PRO A 165 26.73 -10.47 7.81
N SER A 166 27.13 -9.76 6.76
CA SER A 166 27.70 -10.36 5.55
C SER A 166 29.18 -10.73 5.68
N GLY A 167 29.86 -10.17 6.69
CA GLY A 167 31.32 -10.21 6.85
C GLY A 167 32.08 -9.23 5.95
N LYS A 168 31.41 -8.40 5.15
CA LYS A 168 32.03 -7.37 4.30
C LYS A 168 32.05 -6.01 5.01
N PRO A 169 32.98 -5.11 4.64
CA PRO A 169 32.94 -3.73 5.12
C PRO A 169 31.70 -2.99 4.59
N TYR A 170 31.33 -1.90 5.26
CA TYR A 170 30.33 -0.96 4.78
C TYR A 170 30.65 -0.51 3.33
N PRO A 171 29.65 -0.41 2.43
CA PRO A 171 28.21 -0.46 2.68
C PRO A 171 27.60 -1.86 2.57
N ASP A 172 28.38 -2.92 2.37
CA ASP A 172 27.87 -4.27 2.12
C ASP A 172 27.84 -5.13 3.39
N ASN A 173 27.88 -4.54 4.58
CA ASN A 173 28.00 -5.20 5.88
C ASN A 173 26.78 -6.04 6.29
N TRP A 174 25.65 -5.87 5.60
CA TRP A 174 24.41 -6.60 5.85
C TRP A 174 23.92 -7.36 4.62
N ILE A 175 23.35 -8.55 4.82
CA ILE A 175 22.69 -9.34 3.76
C ILE A 175 21.28 -9.74 4.20
N ILE A 176 20.35 -9.76 3.23
CA ILE A 176 18.98 -10.23 3.45
C ILE A 176 18.96 -11.76 3.35
N THR A 177 18.78 -12.42 4.49
CA THR A 177 18.69 -13.89 4.58
C THR A 177 17.32 -14.39 4.14
N ASP A 178 16.25 -13.71 4.57
CA ASP A 178 14.87 -14.06 4.24
C ASP A 178 13.98 -12.80 4.13
N VAL A 179 12.83 -12.93 3.49
CA VAL A 179 11.83 -11.87 3.28
C VAL A 179 10.46 -12.41 3.66
N ILE A 180 9.71 -11.65 4.45
CA ILE A 180 8.34 -11.96 4.83
C ILE A 180 7.40 -11.33 3.80
N TYR A 181 6.54 -12.16 3.22
CA TYR A 181 5.49 -11.74 2.31
C TYR A 181 4.12 -11.88 2.95
N GLU A 182 3.27 -10.89 2.72
CA GLU A 182 1.84 -10.96 2.98
C GLU A 182 1.09 -11.32 1.71
N ILE A 183 0.25 -12.34 1.79
CA ILE A 183 -0.63 -12.78 0.70
C ILE A 183 -1.87 -13.46 1.28
N GLU A 184 -3.05 -13.03 0.82
CA GLU A 184 -4.33 -13.70 1.07
C GLU A 184 -4.59 -14.00 2.57
N GLY A 185 -4.28 -13.05 3.45
CA GLY A 185 -4.47 -13.19 4.89
C GLY A 185 -3.47 -14.13 5.58
N SER A 186 -2.31 -14.38 4.96
CA SER A 186 -1.24 -15.20 5.52
C SER A 186 0.13 -14.54 5.35
N LEU A 187 1.06 -14.90 6.25
CA LEU A 187 2.45 -14.44 6.22
C LEU A 187 3.37 -15.61 5.87
N ILE A 188 4.13 -15.47 4.79
CA ILE A 188 4.96 -16.54 4.22
C ILE A 188 6.36 -16.01 3.97
N LEU A 189 7.36 -16.75 4.43
CA LEU A 189 8.77 -16.46 4.17
C LEU A 189 9.14 -16.76 2.70
N ARG A 190 10.20 -16.13 2.20
CA ARG A 190 10.77 -16.47 0.88
C ARG A 190 11.21 -17.93 0.83
N SER A 191 11.65 -18.48 1.97
CA SER A 191 11.97 -19.89 2.16
C SER A 191 10.76 -20.84 2.13
N GLY A 192 9.53 -20.31 2.17
CA GLY A 192 8.28 -21.08 2.03
C GLY A 192 7.59 -21.44 3.36
N ASN A 193 8.20 -21.14 4.50
CA ASN A 193 7.60 -21.38 5.80
C ASN A 193 6.54 -20.31 6.13
N GLN A 194 5.40 -20.74 6.65
CA GLN A 194 4.40 -19.83 7.21
C GLN A 194 4.86 -19.34 8.59
N ILE A 195 4.66 -18.06 8.88
CA ILE A 195 4.99 -17.46 10.18
C ILE A 195 3.74 -16.93 10.87
N GLU A 196 3.83 -16.82 12.20
CA GLU A 196 2.78 -16.17 13.00
C GLU A 196 2.88 -14.65 12.90
N GLY A 197 1.73 -13.99 12.88
CA GLY A 197 1.58 -12.54 12.85
C GLY A 197 0.11 -12.14 12.66
N ASN A 198 -0.12 -10.86 12.39
CA ASN A 198 -1.45 -10.27 12.25
C ASN A 198 -1.69 -9.77 10.82
N PRO A 199 -1.84 -10.66 9.83
CA PRO A 199 -2.07 -10.24 8.45
C PRO A 199 -3.33 -9.37 8.33
N GLY A 200 -3.26 -8.38 7.46
CA GLY A 200 -4.36 -7.47 7.17
C GLY A 200 -5.50 -8.14 6.41
N ALA A 201 -6.59 -7.38 6.21
CA ALA A 201 -7.76 -7.84 5.46
C ALA A 201 -7.44 -8.12 3.98
N ALA A 202 -6.44 -7.46 3.43
CA ALA A 202 -5.93 -7.65 2.08
C ALA A 202 -4.40 -7.50 2.10
N SER A 203 -3.73 -8.02 1.08
CA SER A 203 -2.31 -7.75 0.84
C SER A 203 -2.13 -6.54 -0.08
N GLY A 204 -0.89 -6.03 -0.19
CA GLY A 204 -0.57 -4.82 -0.94
C GLY A 204 -0.51 -4.97 -2.46
N ASP A 205 0.24 -4.07 -3.10
CA ASP A 205 0.38 -3.94 -4.57
C ASP A 205 1.69 -4.53 -5.13
N GLU A 206 2.26 -5.51 -4.43
CA GLU A 206 3.60 -6.12 -4.59
C GLU A 206 4.74 -5.33 -3.93
N THR A 207 4.65 -4.00 -3.88
CA THR A 207 5.73 -3.15 -3.34
C THR A 207 5.34 -2.50 -2.03
N VAL A 208 4.15 -1.91 -1.97
CA VAL A 208 3.65 -1.17 -0.83
C VAL A 208 2.61 -2.00 -0.11
N PRO A 209 2.77 -2.26 1.20
CA PRO A 209 1.83 -3.09 1.97
C PRO A 209 0.48 -2.41 2.12
N TYR A 210 -0.57 -3.22 2.22
CA TYR A 210 -1.95 -2.74 2.30
C TYR A 210 -2.15 -1.80 3.49
N HIS A 211 -1.51 -2.05 4.63
CA HIS A 211 -1.55 -1.18 5.81
C HIS A 211 -1.19 0.29 5.49
N SER A 212 -0.21 0.51 4.62
CA SER A 212 0.17 1.86 4.20
C SER A 212 -0.78 2.43 3.13
N LEU A 213 -1.25 1.58 2.21
CA LEU A 213 -2.12 1.99 1.11
C LEU A 213 -3.51 2.38 1.60
N SER A 214 -4.09 1.59 2.49
CA SER A 214 -5.45 1.77 3.02
C SER A 214 -5.56 2.91 4.02
N TRP A 215 -4.46 3.55 4.42
CA TRP A 215 -4.47 4.67 5.37
C TRP A 215 -5.41 5.80 4.95
N CYS A 216 -5.53 6.06 3.65
CA CYS A 216 -6.42 7.07 3.12
C CYS A 216 -7.92 6.77 3.33
N LYS A 217 -8.31 5.56 3.73
CA LYS A 217 -9.67 5.26 4.19
C LYS A 217 -10.03 6.01 5.46
N ASN A 218 -9.07 6.33 6.32
CA ASN A 218 -9.29 7.18 7.51
C ASN A 218 -9.76 8.61 7.14
N TRP A 219 -9.64 9.00 5.87
CA TRP A 219 -10.14 10.29 5.36
C TRP A 219 -11.59 10.25 4.87
N LEU A 220 -12.19 9.05 4.79
CA LEU A 220 -13.62 8.87 4.58
C LEU A 220 -14.35 9.26 5.87
N GLY A 221 -15.52 9.88 5.73
CA GLY A 221 -16.35 10.21 6.87
C GLY A 221 -17.05 9.00 7.49
N PRO A 222 -17.97 9.24 8.45
CA PRO A 222 -18.61 8.19 9.23
C PRO A 222 -19.61 7.34 8.43
N ARG A 223 -20.03 7.80 7.25
CA ARG A 223 -20.91 7.06 6.35
C ARG A 223 -20.27 6.98 4.97
N VAL A 224 -20.14 5.75 4.48
CA VAL A 224 -19.45 5.48 3.21
C VAL A 224 -20.35 4.63 2.32
N ASN A 225 -20.41 4.97 1.04
CA ASN A 225 -21.06 4.14 0.04
C ASN A 225 -20.01 3.22 -0.58
N ILE A 226 -20.27 1.92 -0.54
CA ILE A 226 -19.38 0.90 -1.09
C ILE A 226 -20.01 0.33 -2.34
N THR A 227 -19.27 0.35 -3.44
CA THR A 227 -19.67 -0.34 -4.67
C THR A 227 -18.56 -1.28 -5.10
N ARG A 228 -18.87 -2.52 -5.46
CA ARG A 228 -17.93 -3.45 -6.09
C ARG A 228 -18.41 -3.79 -7.49
N ALA A 229 -17.53 -3.61 -8.47
CA ALA A 229 -17.83 -3.91 -9.86
C ALA A 229 -16.68 -4.68 -10.51
N PRO A 230 -16.95 -5.53 -11.53
CA PRO A 230 -15.89 -6.15 -12.32
C PRO A 230 -14.94 -5.12 -12.95
N GLN A 231 -13.65 -5.46 -13.06
CA GLN A 231 -12.68 -4.64 -13.79
C GLN A 231 -12.92 -4.64 -15.32
N SER A 232 -13.51 -5.70 -15.86
CA SER A 232 -13.90 -5.79 -17.27
C SER A 232 -15.25 -5.10 -17.53
N GLU A 233 -15.62 -4.99 -18.79
CA GLU A 233 -16.94 -4.54 -19.23
C GLU A 233 -18.02 -5.44 -18.61
N HIS A 234 -19.08 -4.82 -18.10
CA HIS A 234 -20.17 -5.50 -17.39
C HIS A 234 -21.50 -4.77 -17.61
N ASP A 235 -22.61 -5.51 -17.56
CA ASP A 235 -23.96 -4.97 -17.76
C ASP A 235 -24.60 -4.49 -16.45
N GLY A 236 -23.99 -4.85 -15.31
CA GLY A 236 -24.45 -4.52 -13.97
C GLY A 236 -24.89 -5.71 -13.14
N SER A 237 -25.01 -6.91 -13.72
CA SER A 237 -25.49 -8.10 -13.00
C SER A 237 -24.62 -8.47 -11.79
N ASP A 238 -23.32 -8.24 -11.91
CA ASP A 238 -22.30 -8.62 -10.93
C ASP A 238 -21.88 -7.45 -10.03
N VAL A 239 -22.55 -6.30 -10.17
CA VAL A 239 -22.29 -5.11 -9.36
C VAL A 239 -22.99 -5.26 -8.01
N GLN A 240 -22.23 -5.12 -6.94
CA GLN A 240 -22.71 -5.17 -5.56
C GLN A 240 -22.62 -3.76 -4.96
N VAL A 241 -23.69 -3.30 -4.29
CA VAL A 241 -23.77 -1.95 -3.71
C VAL A 241 -24.27 -2.05 -2.27
N GLU A 242 -23.52 -1.42 -1.36
CA GLU A 242 -23.90 -1.21 0.03
C GLU A 242 -23.84 0.30 0.32
N LEU A 243 -24.97 0.88 0.72
CA LEU A 243 -25.08 2.32 0.98
C LEU A 243 -25.08 2.60 2.48
N ASN A 244 -24.54 3.75 2.86
CA ASN A 244 -24.50 4.23 4.25
C ASN A 244 -23.85 3.24 5.23
N VAL A 245 -22.75 2.61 4.83
CA VAL A 245 -21.96 1.75 5.72
C VAL A 245 -21.33 2.61 6.80
N GLU A 246 -21.49 2.20 8.06
CA GLU A 246 -20.89 2.87 9.20
C GLU A 246 -19.37 2.65 9.18
N HIS A 247 -18.62 3.74 9.24
CA HIS A 247 -17.17 3.73 9.33
C HIS A 247 -16.77 4.25 10.70
N HIS A 248 -16.26 3.33 11.53
CA HIS A 248 -15.67 3.69 12.81
C HIS A 248 -14.29 4.30 12.59
N TYR A 249 -14.04 5.43 13.26
CA TYR A 249 -12.76 6.12 13.15
C TYR A 249 -11.64 5.16 13.56
N GLU A 250 -10.57 5.11 12.76
CA GLU A 250 -9.40 4.25 12.93
C GLU A 250 -9.62 2.74 12.68
N GLU A 251 -10.78 2.30 12.21
CA GLU A 251 -11.01 0.92 11.78
C GLU A 251 -11.02 0.81 10.24
N ASP A 252 -10.44 -0.26 9.70
CA ASP A 252 -10.52 -0.50 8.25
C ASP A 252 -11.93 -0.97 7.86
N ILE A 253 -12.39 -0.47 6.70
CA ILE A 253 -13.70 -0.84 6.15
C ILE A 253 -13.52 -2.06 5.25
N VAL A 254 -13.88 -3.22 5.78
CA VAL A 254 -13.90 -4.49 5.02
C VAL A 254 -15.31 -4.72 4.48
N PRO A 255 -15.48 -4.78 3.15
CA PRO A 255 -16.79 -4.87 2.52
C PRO A 255 -17.32 -6.31 2.61
N ASN A 256 -18.56 -6.49 3.05
CA ASN A 256 -19.20 -7.81 3.16
C ASN A 256 -19.80 -8.26 1.82
N MET A 257 -18.96 -8.28 0.79
CA MET A 257 -19.37 -8.56 -0.59
C MET A 257 -18.70 -9.82 -1.11
N THR A 258 -19.44 -10.58 -1.91
CA THR A 258 -18.96 -11.85 -2.50
C THR A 258 -17.89 -11.59 -3.57
N ARG A 259 -16.90 -12.50 -3.66
CA ARG A 259 -15.83 -12.46 -4.67
C ARG A 259 -15.82 -13.77 -5.47
N SER A 260 -15.81 -13.67 -6.79
CA SER A 260 -15.53 -14.80 -7.66
C SER A 260 -14.02 -14.89 -7.91
N PRO A 261 -13.37 -16.05 -7.69
CA PRO A 261 -11.90 -16.18 -7.79
C PRO A 261 -11.35 -15.98 -9.22
N ARG A 262 -12.21 -16.02 -10.24
CA ARG A 262 -11.80 -15.83 -11.65
C ARG A 262 -11.97 -14.41 -12.16
N VAL A 263 -12.65 -13.56 -11.40
CA VAL A 263 -12.98 -12.19 -11.80
C VAL A 263 -12.20 -11.23 -10.92
N LYS A 264 -11.57 -10.24 -11.54
CA LYS A 264 -10.94 -9.14 -10.82
C LYS A 264 -11.96 -8.04 -10.64
N TYR A 265 -12.05 -7.49 -9.44
CA TYR A 265 -12.99 -6.42 -9.12
C TYR A 265 -12.26 -5.10 -8.86
N ILE A 266 -13.03 -4.02 -8.91
CA ILE A 266 -12.70 -2.73 -8.30
C ILE A 266 -13.71 -2.51 -7.19
N THR A 267 -13.23 -2.19 -6.00
CA THR A 267 -14.08 -1.75 -4.88
C THR A 267 -13.92 -0.24 -4.71
N TYR A 268 -15.03 0.48 -4.76
CA TYR A 268 -15.13 1.92 -4.61
C TYR A 268 -15.71 2.23 -3.23
N TYR A 269 -15.01 3.05 -2.46
CA TYR A 269 -15.48 3.63 -1.21
C TYR A 269 -15.64 5.13 -1.44
N GLU A 270 -16.87 5.63 -1.37
CA GLU A 270 -17.19 6.99 -1.78
C GLU A 270 -17.92 7.73 -0.65
N ASP A 271 -17.41 8.90 -0.29
CA ASP A 271 -18.00 9.83 0.67
C ASP A 271 -17.99 11.26 0.11
N SER A 272 -19.18 11.85 0.03
CA SER A 272 -19.40 13.23 -0.40
C SER A 272 -20.26 14.05 0.56
N GLU A 273 -20.80 13.43 1.60
CA GLU A 273 -21.78 14.06 2.49
C GLU A 273 -21.15 14.53 3.80
N SER A 274 -20.09 13.86 4.23
CA SER A 274 -19.52 14.06 5.57
C SER A 274 -18.85 15.43 5.74
N ILE A 275 -18.25 15.97 4.69
CA ILE A 275 -17.62 17.29 4.70
C ILE A 275 -18.24 18.16 3.60
N PRO A 276 -19.00 19.21 3.95
CA PRO A 276 -19.67 20.06 2.97
C PRO A 276 -18.70 20.62 1.90
N GLY A 277 -19.04 20.41 0.62
CA GLY A 277 -18.26 20.88 -0.52
C GLY A 277 -16.94 20.14 -0.76
N LYS A 278 -16.73 19.00 -0.09
CA LYS A 278 -15.56 18.13 -0.20
C LYS A 278 -16.02 16.70 -0.45
N ARG A 279 -15.25 15.96 -1.25
CA ARG A 279 -15.47 14.53 -1.47
C ARG A 279 -14.17 13.75 -1.34
N THR A 280 -14.29 12.52 -0.86
CA THR A 280 -13.21 11.56 -0.72
C THR A 280 -13.65 10.26 -1.38
N ALA A 281 -12.80 9.69 -2.22
CA ALA A 281 -13.00 8.37 -2.77
C ALA A 281 -11.74 7.52 -2.64
N VAL A 282 -11.93 6.25 -2.30
CA VAL A 282 -10.88 5.24 -2.27
C VAL A 282 -11.24 4.14 -3.26
N TRP A 283 -10.34 3.84 -4.19
CA TRP A 283 -10.54 2.81 -5.21
C TRP A 283 -9.49 1.71 -5.05
N GLU A 284 -9.96 0.50 -4.78
CA GLU A 284 -9.12 -0.68 -4.61
C GLU A 284 -9.22 -1.55 -5.85
N LEU A 285 -8.09 -1.79 -6.52
CA LEU A 285 -8.03 -2.63 -7.73
C LEU A 285 -7.40 -3.99 -7.41
N ASP A 286 -8.17 -5.06 -7.57
CA ASP A 286 -7.68 -6.42 -7.38
C ASP A 286 -6.49 -6.74 -8.29
N LYS A 287 -5.41 -7.25 -7.71
CA LYS A 287 -4.20 -7.74 -8.38
C LYS A 287 -3.61 -6.70 -9.35
N ALA A 288 -3.69 -5.41 -9.01
CA ALA A 288 -3.04 -4.34 -9.75
C ALA A 288 -1.62 -4.13 -9.23
N ASN A 289 -0.65 -4.23 -10.13
CA ASN A 289 0.77 -4.11 -9.83
C ASN A 289 1.17 -2.64 -9.59
N HIS A 290 1.98 -2.39 -8.55
CA HIS A 290 2.48 -1.06 -8.17
C HIS A 290 2.98 -0.22 -9.36
N ARG A 291 3.89 -0.77 -10.17
CA ARG A 291 4.54 -0.06 -11.26
C ARG A 291 3.63 0.13 -12.48
N ASN A 292 2.75 -0.83 -12.72
CA ASN A 292 1.93 -0.89 -13.92
C ASN A 292 0.50 -0.38 -13.70
N ILE A 293 0.15 0.10 -12.50
CA ILE A 293 -1.20 0.58 -12.19
C ILE A 293 -1.65 1.70 -13.15
N VAL A 294 -0.75 2.62 -13.49
CA VAL A 294 -0.99 3.72 -14.45
C VAL A 294 -1.17 3.26 -15.91
N ARG A 295 -0.86 1.99 -16.19
CA ARG A 295 -1.10 1.35 -17.50
C ARG A 295 -2.33 0.45 -17.48
N SER A 296 -3.02 0.34 -16.34
CA SER A 296 -4.22 -0.47 -16.21
C SER A 296 -5.36 0.14 -17.05
N PRO A 297 -5.90 -0.59 -18.04
CA PRO A 297 -7.03 -0.11 -18.82
C PRO A 297 -8.26 0.18 -17.95
N ALA A 298 -8.48 -0.64 -16.92
CA ALA A 298 -9.58 -0.46 -15.99
C ALA A 298 -9.45 0.86 -15.22
N LEU A 299 -8.26 1.17 -14.67
CA LEU A 299 -8.03 2.45 -14.00
C LEU A 299 -8.24 3.63 -14.94
N MET A 300 -7.62 3.58 -16.12
CA MET A 300 -7.70 4.67 -17.09
C MET A 300 -9.14 4.95 -17.53
N ARG A 301 -9.95 3.90 -17.69
CA ARG A 301 -11.38 4.00 -17.98
C ARG A 301 -12.13 4.71 -16.85
N GLU A 302 -11.98 4.26 -15.60
CA GLU A 302 -12.72 4.84 -14.47
C GLU A 302 -12.29 6.28 -14.19
N LEU A 303 -10.99 6.57 -14.27
CA LEU A 303 -10.48 7.92 -14.08
C LEU A 303 -11.00 8.86 -15.17
N TRP A 304 -10.99 8.42 -16.42
CA TRP A 304 -11.52 9.19 -17.54
C TRP A 304 -13.02 9.45 -17.39
N LEU A 305 -13.80 8.42 -17.04
CA LEU A 305 -15.24 8.55 -16.81
C LEU A 305 -15.54 9.52 -15.65
N GLN A 306 -14.78 9.44 -14.56
CA GLN A 306 -14.94 10.35 -13.42
C GLN A 306 -14.60 11.80 -13.79
N ILE A 307 -13.51 12.02 -14.53
CA ILE A 307 -13.14 13.36 -15.01
C ILE A 307 -14.20 13.91 -15.96
N TRP A 308 -14.70 13.07 -16.87
CA TRP A 308 -15.72 13.47 -17.83
C TRP A 308 -17.03 13.85 -17.13
N HIS A 309 -17.49 13.04 -16.17
CA HIS A 309 -18.64 13.35 -15.30
C HIS A 309 -18.43 14.69 -14.57
N ASP A 310 -17.26 14.90 -13.96
CA ASP A 310 -16.99 16.08 -13.14
C ASP A 310 -16.94 17.41 -13.90
N ILE A 311 -16.64 17.37 -15.20
CA ILE A 311 -16.56 18.57 -16.06
C ILE A 311 -17.95 18.92 -16.62
N HIS A 312 -18.88 17.97 -16.64
CA HIS A 312 -20.14 18.15 -17.34
C HIS A 312 -21.20 18.86 -16.48
N VAL A 313 -21.99 19.72 -17.13
CA VAL A 313 -22.97 20.57 -16.43
C VAL A 313 -24.19 19.76 -15.98
N ASP A 314 -24.54 18.71 -16.72
CA ASP A 314 -25.72 17.88 -16.45
C ASP A 314 -25.44 16.76 -15.43
N ALA A 315 -24.25 16.71 -14.84
CA ALA A 315 -23.90 15.72 -13.82
C ALA A 315 -24.81 15.90 -12.60
N THR A 316 -25.65 14.91 -12.34
CA THR A 316 -26.68 14.98 -11.27
C THR A 316 -26.20 14.45 -9.93
N SER A 317 -25.11 13.69 -9.94
CA SER A 317 -24.58 12.99 -8.77
C SER A 317 -23.18 13.49 -8.40
N ASN A 318 -22.68 13.09 -7.23
CA ASN A 318 -21.33 13.48 -6.79
C ASN A 318 -20.22 12.60 -7.38
N PHE A 319 -20.55 11.41 -7.90
CA PHE A 319 -19.61 10.42 -8.43
C PHE A 319 -20.23 9.70 -9.62
N VAL A 320 -19.40 9.33 -10.60
CA VAL A 320 -19.90 8.65 -11.80
C VAL A 320 -20.60 7.32 -11.44
N THR A 321 -21.76 7.06 -12.03
CA THR A 321 -22.46 5.78 -11.82
C THR A 321 -21.58 4.59 -12.21
N LYS A 322 -21.57 3.54 -11.39
CA LYS A 322 -20.85 2.28 -11.61
C LYS A 322 -21.77 1.15 -12.05
N ALA A 323 -23.04 1.44 -12.35
CA ALA A 323 -24.06 0.43 -12.63
C ALA A 323 -23.76 -0.42 -13.87
N LYS A 324 -23.15 0.16 -14.90
CA LYS A 324 -22.83 -0.51 -16.17
C LYS A 324 -21.48 -0.04 -16.67
N ARG A 325 -20.72 -0.91 -17.34
CA ARG A 325 -19.52 -0.56 -18.11
C ARG A 325 -19.59 -1.22 -19.47
N GLY A 326 -20.05 -0.46 -20.46
CA GLY A 326 -20.01 -0.88 -21.86
C GLY A 326 -18.61 -0.72 -22.47
N PRO A 327 -18.35 -1.35 -23.64
CA PRO A 327 -17.10 -1.16 -24.36
C PRO A 327 -16.99 0.29 -24.87
N LEU A 328 -15.82 0.92 -24.65
CA LEU A 328 -15.55 2.31 -25.03
C LEU A 328 -14.46 2.43 -26.10
N ARG A 329 -13.69 1.35 -26.32
CA ARG A 329 -12.68 1.19 -27.36
C ARG A 329 -12.89 -0.11 -28.12
N ASP A 330 -12.33 -0.20 -29.33
CA ASP A 330 -12.35 -1.45 -30.12
C ASP A 330 -11.74 -2.63 -29.34
N GLU A 331 -10.72 -2.37 -28.52
CA GLU A 331 -10.06 -3.36 -27.65
C GLU A 331 -10.99 -3.97 -26.60
N ASP A 332 -12.06 -3.26 -26.23
CA ASP A 332 -13.03 -3.71 -25.23
C ASP A 332 -14.08 -4.65 -25.89
N CYS A 333 -14.12 -4.70 -27.23
CA CYS A 333 -14.95 -5.63 -27.98
C CYS A 333 -14.23 -6.96 -28.17
N TYR A 334 -14.84 -8.06 -27.71
CA TYR A 334 -14.30 -9.41 -27.88
C TYR A 334 -15.30 -10.38 -28.50
N TRP A 335 -14.77 -11.47 -29.04
CA TRP A 335 -15.57 -12.54 -29.63
C TRP A 335 -16.04 -13.53 -28.56
N ASP A 336 -17.35 -13.71 -28.44
CA ASP A 336 -17.96 -14.75 -27.61
C ASP A 336 -18.04 -16.04 -28.44
N TYR A 337 -17.12 -16.97 -28.16
CA TYR A 337 -17.06 -18.26 -28.85
C TYR A 337 -18.30 -19.14 -28.59
N GLY A 338 -18.95 -19.01 -27.44
CA GLY A 338 -20.15 -19.78 -27.12
C GLY A 338 -21.36 -19.34 -27.93
N LYS A 339 -21.43 -18.04 -28.27
CA LYS A 339 -22.53 -17.46 -29.06
C LYS A 339 -22.17 -17.22 -30.53
N ALA A 340 -20.93 -17.50 -30.93
CA ALA A 340 -20.40 -17.28 -32.27
C ALA A 340 -20.67 -15.85 -32.81
N ARG A 341 -20.50 -14.83 -31.95
CA ARG A 341 -20.68 -13.41 -32.28
C ARG A 341 -19.85 -12.54 -31.35
N CYS A 342 -19.69 -11.25 -31.68
CA CYS A 342 -19.13 -10.30 -30.71
C CYS A 342 -20.02 -10.21 -29.47
N ALA A 343 -19.43 -10.25 -28.27
CA ALA A 343 -20.14 -10.40 -27.00
C ALA A 343 -21.19 -9.31 -26.77
N TRP A 344 -20.80 -8.06 -27.03
CA TRP A 344 -21.62 -6.87 -26.88
C TRP A 344 -22.31 -6.49 -28.19
N ALA A 345 -23.22 -7.33 -28.70
CA ALA A 345 -23.83 -7.14 -30.02
C ALA A 345 -24.55 -5.78 -30.23
N GLU A 346 -24.95 -5.09 -29.16
CA GLU A 346 -25.52 -3.74 -29.24
C GLU A 346 -24.45 -2.69 -29.59
N TYR A 347 -23.27 -2.80 -28.99
CA TYR A 347 -22.18 -1.80 -29.07
C TYR A 347 -21.09 -2.18 -30.07
N CYS A 348 -20.84 -3.47 -30.25
CA CYS A 348 -19.79 -4.02 -31.09
C CYS A 348 -20.39 -4.71 -32.32
N GLU A 349 -19.70 -4.59 -33.45
CA GLU A 349 -19.98 -5.30 -34.68
C GLU A 349 -18.76 -6.10 -35.13
N TYR A 350 -19.00 -7.18 -35.88
CA TYR A 350 -17.93 -7.88 -36.55
C TYR A 350 -17.60 -7.14 -37.85
N ARG A 351 -16.40 -6.56 -37.90
CA ARG A 351 -15.90 -5.81 -39.05
C ARG A 351 -14.44 -6.19 -39.27
N TYR A 352 -14.17 -7.12 -40.18
CA TYR A 352 -12.81 -7.55 -40.52
C TYR A 352 -12.01 -6.43 -41.19
N ILE A 353 -10.76 -6.27 -40.77
CA ILE A 353 -9.75 -5.43 -41.43
C ILE A 353 -8.57 -6.33 -41.81
N PHE A 354 -7.99 -6.09 -43.00
CA PHE A 354 -6.84 -6.84 -43.46
C PHE A 354 -5.70 -6.76 -42.44
N GLY A 355 -5.26 -7.91 -41.94
CA GLY A 355 -4.30 -8.02 -40.85
C GLY A 355 -4.88 -8.60 -39.55
N ASP A 356 -6.21 -8.72 -39.45
CA ASP A 356 -6.84 -9.43 -38.33
C ASP A 356 -6.51 -10.93 -38.40
N VAL A 357 -5.86 -11.45 -37.36
CA VAL A 357 -5.41 -12.84 -37.24
C VAL A 357 -6.42 -13.71 -36.48
N HIS A 358 -7.24 -13.13 -35.60
CA HIS A 358 -8.27 -13.85 -34.85
C HIS A 358 -9.59 -13.09 -34.78
N LEU A 359 -10.69 -13.84 -34.56
CA LEU A 359 -12.07 -13.30 -34.58
C LEU A 359 -12.29 -12.11 -33.65
N GLY A 360 -11.62 -12.11 -32.50
CA GLY A 360 -11.65 -10.99 -31.55
C GLY A 360 -11.12 -9.68 -32.13
N GLN A 361 -10.08 -9.69 -32.97
CA GLN A 361 -9.55 -8.46 -33.58
C GLN A 361 -10.54 -7.84 -34.57
N SER A 362 -11.41 -8.67 -35.14
CA SER A 362 -12.49 -8.23 -36.01
C SER A 362 -13.70 -7.70 -35.26
N CYS A 363 -13.80 -7.86 -33.94
CA CYS A 363 -14.85 -7.22 -33.15
C CYS A 363 -14.45 -5.77 -32.86
N ARG A 364 -15.26 -4.82 -33.34
CA ARG A 364 -14.98 -3.38 -33.21
C ARG A 364 -16.22 -2.64 -32.77
N LEU A 365 -16.05 -1.45 -32.21
CA LEU A 365 -17.17 -0.61 -31.84
C LEU A 365 -17.93 -0.14 -33.09
N LYS A 366 -19.25 -0.19 -32.99
CA LYS A 366 -20.14 0.59 -33.85
C LYS A 366 -19.88 2.07 -33.55
N ASN A 367 -20.04 2.94 -34.55
CA ASN A 367 -19.84 4.39 -34.39
C ASN A 367 -20.41 4.87 -33.04
N SER A 368 -19.51 5.24 -32.13
CA SER A 368 -19.83 5.60 -30.75
C SER A 368 -20.73 6.83 -30.77
N SER A 369 -22.00 6.70 -30.37
CA SER A 369 -22.82 7.88 -30.17
C SER A 369 -22.38 8.56 -28.87
N ALA A 370 -22.32 9.89 -28.88
CA ALA A 370 -22.18 10.67 -27.66
C ALA A 370 -23.25 10.28 -26.61
N ASP A 371 -24.40 9.78 -27.07
CA ASP A 371 -25.50 9.24 -26.25
C ASP A 371 -25.06 8.14 -25.28
N THR A 372 -24.09 7.31 -25.66
CA THR A 372 -23.57 6.25 -24.78
C THR A 372 -22.86 6.80 -23.55
N LEU A 373 -22.24 7.98 -23.68
CA LEU A 373 -21.53 8.62 -22.57
C LEU A 373 -22.51 9.35 -21.66
N LEU A 374 -23.62 9.88 -22.18
CA LEU A 374 -24.66 10.55 -21.38
C LEU A 374 -25.20 9.68 -20.23
N HIS A 375 -25.14 8.35 -20.36
CA HIS A 375 -25.48 7.42 -19.27
C HIS A 375 -24.61 7.59 -18.01
N TYR A 376 -23.41 8.17 -18.15
CA TYR A 376 -22.44 8.34 -17.07
C TYR A 376 -22.48 9.74 -16.42
N LEU A 377 -23.51 10.54 -16.68
CA LEU A 377 -23.82 11.83 -16.04
C LEU A 377 -24.95 11.67 -15.03
#